data_AF-A0A349X403-F1
#
_entry.id   AF-A0A349X403-F1
#
_cell.length_a   1.000
_cell.length_b   1.000
_cell.length_c   1.000
_cell.angle_alpha   90.00
_cell.angle_beta   90.00
_cell.angle_gamma   90.00
#
_symmetry.space_group_name_H-M   'P 1'
#
loop_
_entity.id
_entity.type
_entity.pdbx_description
1 polymer ?
#
loop_
_entity_poly.entity_id
_entity_poly.type
_entity_poly.pdbx_seq_one_letter_code
_entity_poly.pdbx_strand_id
1 'polypeptide(L)'
;MLARAITKAAFGIIFFVTGSSVAIAASFGVSPVRVTLSESQSMGALTVRNDGTEPASLQMELLNWSQAEGQDVLTPTRELLA
;
A
#
# COMPACT_ATOMS: atom_id res chain seq x y z
N MET A 1 26.87 -43.74 8.06
CA MET A 1 26.95 -42.47 7.32
C MET A 1 25.59 -42.05 6.76
N LEU A 2 24.83 -42.96 6.15
CA LEU A 2 23.50 -42.71 5.59
C LEU A 2 22.48 -42.13 6.61
N ALA A 3 22.38 -42.71 7.80
CA ALA A 3 21.45 -42.25 8.84
C ALA A 3 21.66 -40.78 9.25
N ARG A 4 22.91 -40.31 9.35
CA ARG A 4 23.24 -38.91 9.69
C ARG A 4 22.87 -37.93 8.56
N ALA A 5 22.98 -38.37 7.31
CA ALA A 5 22.57 -37.58 6.15
C ALA A 5 21.05 -37.42 6.09
N ILE A 6 20.30 -38.49 6.37
CA ILE A 6 18.83 -38.47 6.46
C ILE A 6 18.37 -37.52 7.58
N THR A 7 18.98 -37.57 8.76
CA THR A 7 18.65 -36.66 9.86
C THR A 7 18.89 -35.19 9.49
N LYS A 8 20.02 -34.86 8.86
CA LYS A 8 20.32 -33.49 8.41
C LYS A 8 19.34 -32.99 7.35
N ALA A 9 18.98 -33.85 6.37
CA ALA A 9 17.98 -33.53 5.36
C ALA A 9 16.59 -33.29 5.98
N ALA A 10 16.19 -34.12 6.94
CA ALA A 10 14.93 -33.95 7.67
C ALA A 10 14.89 -32.61 8.42
N PHE A 11 15.96 -32.25 9.15
CA PHE A 11 16.06 -30.94 9.82
C PHE A 11 16.03 -29.77 8.83
N GLY A 12 16.71 -29.89 7.68
CA GLY A 12 16.69 -28.86 6.64
C GLY A 12 15.29 -28.64 6.05
N ILE A 13 14.55 -29.72 5.78
CA ILE A 13 13.17 -29.63 5.27
C ILE A 13 12.25 -29.03 6.32
N ILE A 14 12.35 -29.46 7.58
CA ILE A 14 11.54 -28.91 8.68
C ILE A 14 11.79 -27.41 8.79
N PHE A 15 13.05 -26.99 8.82
CA PHE A 15 13.43 -25.58 8.93
C PHE A 15 12.86 -24.73 7.77
N PHE A 16 12.95 -25.23 6.54
CA PHE A 16 12.42 -24.55 5.35
C PHE A 16 10.89 -24.40 5.39
N VAL A 17 10.17 -25.43 5.83
CA VAL A 17 8.71 -25.40 5.95
C VAL A 17 8.26 -24.46 7.06
N THR A 18 8.92 -24.48 8.23
CA THR A 18 8.59 -23.56 9.34
C THR A 18 9.00 -22.12 9.09
N GLY A 19 9.98 -21.87 8.21
CA GLY A 19 10.41 -20.51 7.86
C GLY A 19 9.50 -19.81 6.85
N SER A 20 8.54 -20.52 6.26
CA SER A 20 7.64 -19.96 5.25
C SER A 20 6.41 -19.33 5.91
N SER A 21 6.40 -18.00 6.05
CA SER A 21 5.21 -17.25 6.51
C SER A 21 4.31 -16.85 5.35
N VAL A 22 2.99 -16.88 5.55
CA VAL A 22 2.01 -16.29 4.62
C VAL A 22 2.12 -14.77 4.73
N ALA A 23 2.40 -14.10 3.61
CA ALA A 23 2.34 -12.64 3.55
C ALA A 23 0.86 -12.20 3.62
N ILE A 24 0.51 -11.43 4.65
CA ILE A 24 -0.80 -10.79 4.76
C ILE A 24 -0.65 -9.37 4.19
N ALA A 25 -1.38 -9.10 3.11
CA ALA A 25 -1.45 -7.79 2.50
C ALA A 25 -2.89 -7.28 2.54
N ALA A 26 -3.05 -6.00 2.83
CA ALA A 26 -4.34 -5.34 2.67
C ALA A 26 -4.61 -5.08 1.18
N SER A 27 -5.89 -5.11 0.78
CA SER A 27 -6.32 -4.93 -0.62
C SER A 27 -7.25 -3.74 -0.72
N PHE A 28 -6.85 -2.70 -1.46
CA PHE A 28 -7.64 -1.49 -1.66
C PHE A 28 -7.66 -1.09 -3.13
N GLY A 29 -8.81 -0.58 -3.59
CA GLY A 29 -8.99 0.00 -4.91
C GLY A 29 -9.27 1.48 -4.83
N VAL A 30 -8.61 2.29 -5.66
CA VAL A 30 -8.83 3.74 -5.76
C VAL A 30 -9.18 4.09 -7.20
N SER A 31 -10.28 4.83 -7.41
CA SER A 31 -10.69 5.29 -8.73
C SER A 31 -11.41 6.64 -8.67
N PRO A 32 -11.06 7.61 -9.54
CA PRO A 32 -9.95 7.60 -10.50
C PRO A 32 -8.58 7.82 -9.80
N VAL A 33 -7.45 7.64 -10.49
CA VAL A 33 -6.12 7.95 -9.89
C VAL A 33 -5.70 9.42 -10.04
N ARG A 34 -6.50 10.21 -10.76
CA ARG A 34 -6.31 11.65 -10.95
C ARG A 34 -7.66 12.33 -11.07
N VAL A 35 -7.79 13.47 -10.40
CA VAL A 35 -8.92 14.39 -10.51
C VAL A 35 -8.39 15.74 -10.97
N THR A 36 -9.07 16.36 -11.93
CA THR A 36 -8.77 17.71 -12.38
C THR A 36 -9.97 18.60 -12.05
N LEU A 37 -9.72 19.70 -11.36
CA LEU A 37 -10.72 20.72 -11.06
C LEU A 37 -10.51 21.93 -11.96
N SER A 38 -11.58 22.65 -12.25
CA SER A 38 -11.58 23.88 -13.04
C SER A 38 -12.67 24.83 -12.53
N GLU A 39 -12.72 26.05 -13.06
CA GLU A 39 -13.81 26.99 -12.73
C GLU A 39 -15.20 26.45 -13.07
N SER A 40 -15.32 25.63 -14.12
CA SER A 40 -16.57 24.97 -14.51
C SER A 40 -16.83 23.66 -13.78
N GLN A 41 -15.81 23.08 -13.13
CA GLN A 41 -15.88 21.82 -12.39
C GLN A 41 -15.10 21.94 -11.07
N SER A 42 -15.76 22.50 -10.06
CA SER A 42 -15.17 22.74 -8.73
C SER A 42 -15.16 21.51 -7.82
N MET A 43 -15.74 20.38 -8.26
CA MET A 43 -15.85 19.16 -7.47
C MET A 43 -15.47 17.93 -8.31
N GLY A 44 -14.84 16.97 -7.65
CA GLY A 44 -14.56 15.65 -8.19
C GLY A 44 -14.74 14.59 -7.11
N ALA A 45 -14.95 13.34 -7.52
CA ALA A 45 -15.13 12.23 -6.62
C ALA A 45 -13.97 11.25 -6.74
N LEU A 46 -13.43 10.84 -5.60
CA LEU A 46 -12.48 9.75 -5.45
C LEU A 46 -13.14 8.63 -4.65
N THR A 47 -13.26 7.45 -5.23
CA THR A 47 -13.81 6.28 -4.55
C THR A 47 -12.68 5.40 -4.07
N VAL A 48 -12.63 5.16 -2.76
CA VAL A 48 -11.74 4.17 -2.14
C VAL A 48 -12.55 2.97 -1.69
N ARG A 49 -12.16 1.78 -2.12
CA ARG A 49 -12.78 0.51 -1.71
C ARG A 49 -11.80 -0.31 -0.92
N ASN A 50 -12.27 -0.94 0.14
CA ASN A 50 -11.60 -2.05 0.79
C ASN A 50 -12.06 -3.34 0.09
N ASP A 51 -11.16 -3.95 -0.69
CA ASP A 51 -11.38 -5.22 -1.38
C ASP A 51 -10.81 -6.41 -0.57
N GLY A 52 -10.31 -6.15 0.65
CA GLY A 52 -9.83 -7.17 1.59
C GLY A 52 -10.95 -7.79 2.41
N THR A 53 -10.61 -8.82 3.18
CA THR A 53 -11.55 -9.53 4.07
C THR A 53 -11.60 -8.94 5.48
N GLU A 54 -10.66 -8.06 5.82
CA GLU A 54 -10.52 -7.45 7.14
C GLU A 54 -10.90 -5.97 7.12
N PRO A 55 -11.56 -5.45 8.17
CA PRO A 55 -11.79 -4.01 8.33
C PRO A 55 -10.46 -3.23 8.36
N ALA A 56 -10.47 -2.03 7.79
CA ALA A 56 -9.30 -1.15 7.77
C ALA A 56 -9.70 0.30 8.02
N SER A 57 -8.85 1.04 8.72
CA SER A 57 -8.95 2.50 8.85
C SER A 57 -8.08 3.16 7.77
N LEU A 58 -8.66 4.09 7.03
CA LEU A 58 -7.96 4.86 6.01
C LEU A 58 -7.94 6.34 6.41
N GLN A 59 -6.81 6.99 6.17
CA GLN A 59 -6.63 8.42 6.36
C GLN A 59 -6.22 9.05 5.04
N MET A 60 -6.79 10.22 4.75
CA MET A 60 -6.46 11.03 3.59
C MET A 60 -5.87 12.35 4.06
N GLU A 61 -4.85 12.83 3.35
CA GLU A 61 -4.21 14.12 3.58
C GLU A 61 -4.12 14.87 2.25
N LEU A 62 -4.41 16.16 2.28
CA LEU A 62 -4.32 17.05 1.12
C LEU A 62 -3.05 17.90 1.25
N LEU A 63 -2.20 17.82 0.23
CA LEU A 63 -0.92 18.54 0.16
C LEU A 63 -0.86 19.34 -1.14
N ASN A 64 -0.33 20.55 -1.06
CA ASN A 64 0.10 21.29 -2.24
C ASN A 64 1.46 20.74 -2.69
N TRP A 65 1.53 20.35 -3.97
CA TRP A 65 2.74 19.84 -4.60
C TRP A 65 3.36 20.91 -5.50
N SER A 66 4.65 21.12 -5.33
CA SER A 66 5.48 21.94 -6.21
C SER A 66 6.83 21.28 -6.40
N GLN A 67 7.62 21.78 -7.35
CA GLN A 67 8.98 21.30 -7.57
C GLN A 67 9.98 22.45 -7.40
N ALA A 68 11.00 22.24 -6.58
CA ALA A 68 12.10 23.19 -6.39
C ALA A 68 13.43 22.45 -6.60
N GLU A 69 14.29 23.00 -7.46
CA GLU A 69 15.60 22.38 -7.78
C GLU A 69 15.50 20.91 -8.21
N GLY A 70 14.42 20.55 -8.93
CA GLY A 70 14.16 19.18 -9.39
C GLY A 70 13.60 18.23 -8.33
N GLN A 71 13.39 18.69 -7.09
CA GLN A 71 12.88 17.89 -5.98
C GLN A 71 11.41 18.22 -5.70
N ASP A 72 10.64 17.20 -5.33
CA ASP A 72 9.25 17.36 -4.90
C ASP A 72 9.20 18.07 -3.54
N VAL A 73 8.36 19.10 -3.45
CA VAL A 73 8.08 19.84 -2.23
C VAL A 73 6.58 19.73 -1.95
N LEU A 74 6.26 19.09 -0.82
CA LEU A 74 4.88 18.87 -0.36
C LEU A 74 4.61 19.72 0.88
N THR A 75 3.55 20.52 0.85
CA THR A 75 3.17 21.40 1.96
C THR A 75 1.70 21.24 2.31
N PRO A 76 1.30 21.34 3.59
CA PRO A 76 -0.11 21.31 3.97
C PRO A 76 -0.89 22.43 3.27
N THR A 77 -2.11 22.13 2.79
CA THR A 77 -2.96 23.11 2.12
C THR A 77 -4.36 23.16 2.71
N ARG A 78 -5.03 24.30 2.52
CA ARG A 78 -6.45 24.53 2.84
C ARG A 78 -7.24 24.99 1.61
N GLU A 79 -6.63 24.95 0.43
CA GLU A 79 -7.27 25.35 -0.83
C GLU A 79 -8.28 24.33 -1.33
N LEU A 80 -8.16 23.09 -0.86
CA LEU A 80 -9.08 21.99 -1.16
C LEU A 80 -9.64 21.41 0.15
N LEU A 81 -10.86 20.89 0.05
CA LEU A 81 -11.54 20.15 1.12
C LEU A 81 -11.90 18.76 0.59
N ALA A 82 -11.75 17.75 1.44
CA ALA A 82 -12.07 16.36 1.13
C ALA A 82 -12.68 15.65 2.34
#